data_AF-A0A382R7L2-F1
#
_entry.id   AF-A0A382R7L2-F1
#
_cell.length_a   1.000
_cell.length_b   1.000
_cell.length_c   1.000
_cell.angle_alpha   90.00
_cell.angle_beta   90.00
_cell.angle_gamma   90.00
#
_symmetry.space_group_name_H-M   'P 1'
#
loop_
_entity.id
_entity.type
_entity.pdbx_description
1 polymer ?
#
loop_
_entity_poly.entity_id
_entity_poly.type
_entity_poly.pdbx_seq_one_letter_code
_entity_poly.pdbx_strand_id
1 'polypeptide(L)'
;KIPIYQESIDNIKGILYAKDIIPYLMGSRPKINLKKLTREPFFVPETKPIDELLGDFKDKKTNIAIAVDEWGGTSGLITLEDIVEEVMGELQDPYDHEEYSFIKKDENTFIVDGAIKIYDLEENIEIEFPDDREYDTLGGFILDALGNIPEKGEEAKYENYIFKVISLTQNRIDKVEIKKE
;
A
#
# COMPACT_ATOMS: atom_id res chain seq x y z
N LYS A 1 -15.24 -7.85 -2.92
CA LYS A 1 -15.53 -9.29 -3.16
C LYS A 1 -15.21 -10.00 -1.85
N ILE A 2 -16.00 -10.96 -1.37
CA ILE A 2 -15.84 -11.51 -0.02
C ILE A 2 -15.73 -13.04 -0.10
N PRO A 3 -14.57 -13.64 0.25
CA PRO A 3 -14.45 -15.08 0.40
C PRO A 3 -15.34 -15.59 1.53
N ILE A 4 -16.08 -16.66 1.27
CA ILE A 4 -16.92 -17.36 2.25
C ILE A 4 -16.26 -18.69 2.55
N TYR A 5 -15.94 -18.92 3.82
CA TYR A 5 -15.30 -20.14 4.29
C TYR A 5 -16.21 -20.91 5.26
N GLN A 6 -15.86 -22.17 5.51
CA GLN A 6 -16.55 -23.00 6.50
C GLN A 6 -15.52 -23.60 7.46
N GLU A 7 -15.68 -23.35 8.75
CA GLU A 7 -14.84 -23.89 9.85
C GLU A 7 -13.38 -23.39 9.87
N SER A 8 -12.68 -23.40 8.74
CA SER A 8 -11.32 -22.86 8.57
C SER A 8 -11.23 -21.92 7.37
N ILE A 9 -10.31 -20.95 7.44
CA ILE A 9 -9.93 -20.05 6.34
C ILE A 9 -9.31 -20.80 5.14
N ASP A 10 -8.81 -22.02 5.37
CA ASP A 10 -8.33 -22.92 4.31
C ASP A 10 -9.48 -23.55 3.52
N ASN A 11 -10.69 -23.52 4.07
CA ASN A 11 -11.86 -24.16 3.50
C ASN A 11 -12.79 -23.13 2.82
N ILE A 12 -12.27 -22.44 1.82
CA ILE A 12 -13.04 -21.48 1.01
C ILE A 12 -14.11 -22.21 0.19
N LYS A 13 -15.38 -21.85 0.40
CA LYS A 13 -16.55 -22.42 -0.29
C LYS A 13 -17.03 -21.57 -1.47
N GLY A 14 -16.62 -20.31 -1.54
CA GLY A 14 -16.93 -19.46 -2.68
C GLY A 14 -16.70 -17.98 -2.44
N ILE A 15 -16.97 -17.20 -3.47
CA ILE A 15 -16.81 -15.75 -3.45
C ILE A 15 -18.18 -15.10 -3.56
N LEU A 16 -18.50 -14.24 -2.60
CA LEU A 16 -19.71 -13.43 -2.59
C LEU A 16 -19.41 -12.02 -3.11
N TYR A 17 -20.24 -11.55 -4.03
CA TYR A 17 -20.17 -10.18 -4.52
C TYR A 17 -21.14 -9.33 -3.71
N ALA A 18 -20.66 -8.27 -3.08
CA ALA A 18 -21.48 -7.40 -2.23
C ALA A 18 -22.71 -6.84 -2.98
N LYS A 19 -22.55 -6.55 -4.28
CA LYS A 19 -23.66 -6.10 -5.16
C LYS A 19 -24.80 -7.11 -5.25
N ASP A 20 -24.52 -8.42 -5.14
CA ASP A 20 -25.51 -9.48 -5.23
C ASP A 20 -26.36 -9.56 -3.93
N ILE A 21 -25.92 -8.89 -2.85
CA ILE A 21 -26.65 -8.77 -1.58
C ILE A 21 -27.63 -7.58 -1.62
N ILE A 22 -27.36 -6.53 -2.40
CA ILE A 22 -28.15 -5.28 -2.44
C ILE A 22 -29.66 -5.53 -2.58
N PRO A 23 -30.15 -6.41 -3.49
CA PRO A 23 -31.58 -6.67 -3.64
C PRO A 23 -32.27 -7.20 -2.38
N TYR A 24 -31.50 -7.82 -1.47
CA TYR A 24 -32.01 -8.41 -0.23
C TYR A 24 -32.00 -7.44 0.95
N LEU A 25 -31.34 -6.28 0.81
CA LEU A 25 -31.28 -5.23 1.83
C LEU A 25 -32.47 -4.27 1.74
N MET A 26 -33.20 -4.27 0.62
CA MET A 26 -34.34 -3.39 0.35
C MET A 26 -35.67 -4.11 0.61
N GLY A 27 -36.66 -3.40 1.18
CA GLY A 27 -38.00 -3.94 1.40
C GLY A 27 -38.08 -4.99 2.53
N SER A 28 -38.83 -6.07 2.30
CA SER A 28 -39.27 -7.07 3.30
C SER A 28 -38.18 -8.02 3.84
N ARG A 29 -36.88 -7.75 3.56
CA ARG A 29 -35.71 -8.51 4.03
C ARG A 29 -35.93 -10.03 4.03
N PRO A 30 -36.16 -10.64 2.87
CA PRO A 30 -36.37 -12.09 2.78
C PRO A 30 -35.12 -12.85 3.25
N LYS A 31 -35.30 -14.10 3.70
CA LYS A 31 -34.18 -14.96 4.11
C LYS A 31 -33.19 -15.12 2.95
N ILE A 32 -31.93 -14.75 3.20
CA ILE A 32 -30.85 -14.84 2.22
C ILE A 32 -30.25 -16.24 2.28
N ASN A 33 -30.14 -16.89 1.12
CA ASN A 33 -29.37 -18.13 0.98
C ASN A 33 -28.01 -17.80 0.38
N LEU A 34 -27.00 -17.62 1.24
CA LEU A 34 -25.65 -17.25 0.83
C LEU A 34 -25.04 -18.24 -0.17
N LYS A 35 -25.30 -19.54 -0.02
CA LYS A 35 -24.78 -20.58 -0.93
C LYS A 35 -25.24 -20.42 -2.38
N LYS A 36 -26.41 -19.80 -2.60
CA LYS A 36 -26.93 -19.53 -3.95
C LYS A 36 -26.34 -18.26 -4.59
N LEU A 37 -25.79 -17.37 -3.77
CA LEU A 37 -25.20 -16.10 -4.22
C LEU A 37 -23.68 -16.21 -4.36
N THR A 38 -23.05 -17.19 -3.70
CA THR A 38 -21.63 -17.48 -3.84
C THR A 38 -21.30 -18.08 -5.20
N ARG A 39 -20.22 -17.61 -5.79
CA ARG A 39 -19.62 -18.17 -7.01
C ARG A 39 -18.47 -19.09 -6.65
N GLU A 40 -18.12 -20.01 -7.55
CA GLU A 40 -16.98 -20.91 -7.34
C GLU A 40 -15.69 -20.10 -7.15
N PRO A 41 -14.87 -20.45 -6.14
CA PRO A 41 -13.58 -19.82 -5.93
C PRO A 41 -12.61 -20.27 -7.01
N PHE A 42 -11.77 -19.34 -7.47
CA PHE A 42 -10.66 -19.63 -8.37
C PHE A 42 -9.38 -19.70 -7.53
N PHE A 43 -8.74 -20.86 -7.51
CA PHE A 43 -7.50 -21.08 -6.76
C PHE A 43 -6.27 -21.05 -7.66
N VAL A 44 -5.19 -20.50 -7.13
CA VAL A 44 -3.88 -20.43 -7.80
C VAL A 44 -2.75 -20.67 -6.79
N PRO A 45 -1.61 -21.28 -7.19
CA PRO A 45 -0.43 -21.34 -6.33
C PRO A 45 0.09 -19.94 -6.01
N GLU A 46 0.60 -19.73 -4.79
CA GLU A 46 1.21 -18.44 -4.41
C GLU A 46 2.44 -18.07 -5.26
N THR A 47 3.13 -19.08 -5.82
CA THR A 47 4.31 -18.89 -6.68
C THR A 47 3.97 -18.61 -8.14
N LYS A 48 2.68 -18.46 -8.49
CA LYS A 48 2.27 -18.29 -9.89
C LYS A 48 2.70 -16.91 -10.43
N PRO A 49 3.35 -16.83 -11.62
CA PRO A 49 3.70 -15.55 -12.24
C PRO A 49 2.48 -14.67 -12.52
N ILE A 50 2.62 -13.36 -12.28
CA ILE A 50 1.56 -12.37 -12.39
C ILE A 50 1.03 -12.22 -13.83
N ASP A 51 1.91 -12.32 -14.83
CA ASP A 51 1.56 -12.24 -16.26
C ASP A 51 0.70 -13.44 -16.69
N GLU A 52 0.98 -14.64 -16.19
CA GLU A 52 0.13 -15.81 -16.40
C GLU A 52 -1.21 -15.67 -15.67
N LEU A 53 -1.20 -15.16 -14.44
CA LEU A 53 -2.42 -14.93 -13.65
C LEU A 53 -3.34 -13.89 -14.32
N LEU A 54 -2.77 -12.87 -14.97
CA LEU A 54 -3.52 -11.91 -15.77
C LEU A 54 -4.24 -12.60 -16.95
N GLY A 55 -3.58 -13.58 -17.59
CA GLY A 55 -4.18 -14.42 -18.62
C GLY A 55 -5.38 -15.20 -18.07
N ASP A 56 -5.22 -15.86 -16.92
CA ASP A 56 -6.29 -16.62 -16.27
C ASP A 56 -7.50 -15.75 -15.93
N PHE A 57 -7.29 -14.53 -15.44
CA PHE A 57 -8.36 -13.59 -15.13
C PHE A 57 -9.18 -13.22 -16.37
N LYS A 58 -8.52 -13.02 -17.52
CA LYS A 58 -9.20 -12.75 -18.80
C LYS A 58 -10.03 -13.95 -19.25
N ASP A 59 -9.46 -15.16 -19.19
CA ASP A 59 -10.12 -16.38 -19.67
C ASP A 59 -11.30 -16.80 -18.80
N LYS A 60 -11.11 -16.79 -17.47
CA LYS A 60 -12.14 -17.18 -16.50
C LYS A 60 -13.18 -16.08 -16.26
N LYS A 61 -12.98 -14.88 -16.81
CA LYS A 61 -13.84 -13.70 -16.60
C LYS A 61 -14.07 -13.42 -15.11
N THR A 62 -13.01 -13.56 -14.32
CA THR A 62 -12.97 -13.27 -12.89
C THR A 62 -11.82 -12.31 -12.59
N ASN A 63 -11.90 -11.61 -11.47
CA ASN A 63 -10.92 -10.61 -11.05
C ASN A 63 -10.54 -10.79 -9.57
N ILE A 64 -10.63 -12.02 -9.08
CA ILE A 64 -10.17 -12.44 -7.77
C ILE A 64 -9.80 -13.92 -7.83
N ALA A 65 -8.68 -14.25 -7.19
CA ALA A 65 -8.21 -15.60 -6.96
C ALA A 65 -7.81 -15.76 -5.48
N ILE A 66 -7.86 -17.01 -5.00
CA ILE A 66 -7.36 -17.41 -3.70
C ILE A 66 -5.99 -18.06 -3.91
N ALA A 67 -4.96 -17.51 -3.26
CA ALA A 67 -3.61 -18.04 -3.29
C ALA A 67 -3.50 -19.19 -2.29
N VAL A 68 -2.90 -20.31 -2.71
CA VAL A 68 -2.69 -21.49 -1.87
C VAL A 68 -1.22 -21.88 -1.81
N ASP A 69 -0.81 -22.39 -0.65
CA ASP A 69 0.52 -22.97 -0.40
C ASP A 69 0.61 -24.44 -0.84
N GLU A 70 1.77 -25.06 -0.67
CA GLU A 70 2.02 -26.46 -1.05
C GLU A 70 1.28 -27.48 -0.19
N TRP A 71 0.78 -27.07 0.98
CA TRP A 71 0.04 -27.90 1.92
C TRP A 71 -1.49 -27.75 1.72
N GLY A 72 -1.92 -26.90 0.79
CA GLY A 72 -3.32 -26.61 0.50
C GLY A 72 -3.95 -25.61 1.48
N GLY A 73 -3.13 -24.92 2.27
CA GLY A 73 -3.54 -23.79 3.10
C GLY A 73 -3.79 -22.55 2.26
N THR A 74 -4.66 -21.66 2.75
CA THR A 74 -4.87 -20.36 2.09
C THR A 74 -3.76 -19.40 2.50
N SER A 75 -2.85 -19.08 1.57
CA SER A 75 -1.81 -18.06 1.76
C SER A 75 -2.39 -16.65 1.70
N GLY A 76 -3.44 -16.44 0.89
CA GLY A 76 -4.05 -15.13 0.73
C GLY A 76 -5.05 -15.04 -0.41
N LEU A 77 -5.30 -13.81 -0.86
CA LEU A 77 -6.10 -13.52 -2.04
C LEU A 77 -5.39 -12.48 -2.90
N ILE A 78 -5.63 -12.55 -4.20
CA ILE A 78 -5.11 -11.60 -5.17
C ILE A 78 -6.21 -11.20 -6.15
N THR A 79 -6.20 -9.96 -6.58
CA THR A 79 -7.20 -9.38 -7.46
C THR A 79 -6.57 -8.89 -8.76
N LEU A 80 -7.41 -8.67 -9.77
CA LEU A 80 -6.92 -8.07 -11.02
C LEU A 80 -6.40 -6.66 -10.77
N GLU A 81 -7.02 -5.96 -9.83
CA GLU A 81 -6.66 -4.61 -9.41
C GLU A 81 -5.21 -4.58 -8.87
N ASP A 82 -4.82 -5.54 -8.02
CA ASP A 82 -3.45 -5.65 -7.50
C ASP A 82 -2.42 -5.90 -8.62
N ILE A 83 -2.77 -6.73 -9.61
CA ILE A 83 -1.90 -6.98 -10.78
C ILE A 83 -1.74 -5.72 -11.64
N VAL A 84 -2.82 -4.97 -11.83
CA VAL A 84 -2.79 -3.73 -12.61
C VAL A 84 -1.96 -2.69 -11.87
N GLU A 85 -2.09 -2.58 -10.55
CA GLU A 85 -1.28 -1.70 -9.70
C GLU A 85 0.21 -2.03 -9.80
N GLU A 86 0.59 -3.31 -9.71
CA GLU A 86 1.99 -3.71 -9.83
C GLU A 86 2.58 -3.41 -11.22
N VAL A 87 1.77 -3.56 -12.28
CA VAL A 87 2.20 -3.28 -13.66
C VAL A 87 2.24 -1.78 -13.96
N MET A 88 1.29 -1.01 -13.42
CA MET A 88 1.18 0.42 -13.69
C MET A 88 1.99 1.28 -12.71
N GLY A 89 2.45 0.72 -11.59
CA GLY A 89 2.95 1.50 -10.46
C GLY A 89 1.87 2.42 -9.91
N GLU A 90 2.26 3.40 -9.08
CA GLU A 90 1.47 4.62 -8.98
C GLU A 90 1.41 5.21 -10.40
N LEU A 91 0.24 5.21 -11.03
CA LEU A 91 0.04 5.91 -12.29
C LEU A 91 0.40 7.39 -12.03
N GLN A 92 1.63 7.78 -12.33
CA GLN A 92 1.99 9.18 -12.45
C GLN A 92 1.08 9.74 -13.54
N ASP A 93 0.10 10.53 -13.13
CA ASP A 93 -0.66 11.34 -14.05
C ASP A 93 0.36 12.20 -14.83
N PRO A 94 0.28 12.36 -16.17
CA PRO A 94 1.07 13.38 -16.87
C PRO A 94 0.85 14.80 -16.30
N TYR A 95 -0.19 14.99 -15.49
CA TYR A 95 -0.51 16.16 -14.69
C TYR A 95 -0.32 15.97 -13.17
N ASP A 96 0.24 14.85 -12.72
CA ASP A 96 0.69 14.68 -11.33
C ASP A 96 1.90 15.57 -11.16
N HIS A 97 1.60 16.78 -10.72
CA HIS A 97 2.55 17.61 -10.04
C HIS A 97 2.99 16.87 -8.78
N GLU A 98 4.11 16.15 -8.86
CA GLU A 98 4.98 15.79 -7.72
C GLU A 98 5.40 17.02 -6.88
N GLU A 99 4.97 18.23 -7.24
CA GLU A 99 5.24 19.48 -6.51
C GLU A 99 4.63 19.56 -5.10
N TYR A 100 3.72 18.67 -4.70
CA TYR A 100 3.18 18.71 -3.33
C TYR A 100 4.06 18.01 -2.28
N SER A 101 5.01 17.16 -2.72
CA SER A 101 5.91 16.43 -1.82
C SER A 101 7.28 17.08 -1.69
N PHE A 102 7.78 17.81 -2.70
CA PHE A 102 9.06 18.54 -2.64
C PHE A 102 8.87 20.01 -3.04
N ILE A 103 8.58 20.86 -2.07
CA ILE A 103 8.54 22.30 -2.28
C ILE A 103 9.98 22.81 -2.29
N LYS A 104 10.57 22.95 -3.47
CA LYS A 104 11.91 23.55 -3.63
C LYS A 104 11.89 25.01 -3.16
N LYS A 105 12.71 25.32 -2.15
CA LYS A 105 12.84 26.66 -1.58
C LYS A 105 13.98 27.45 -2.23
N ASP A 106 15.09 26.76 -2.49
CA ASP A 106 16.26 27.28 -3.23
C ASP A 106 17.04 26.11 -3.88
N GLU A 107 18.25 26.35 -4.39
CA GLU A 107 19.04 25.33 -5.08
C GLU A 107 19.37 24.11 -4.20
N ASN A 108 19.52 24.30 -2.89
CA ASN A 108 19.99 23.27 -1.96
C ASN A 108 18.99 22.95 -0.84
N THR A 109 17.83 23.62 -0.83
CA THR A 109 16.83 23.51 0.24
C THR A 109 15.45 23.19 -0.33
N PHE A 110 14.81 22.17 0.23
CA PHE A 110 13.47 21.71 -0.15
C PHE A 110 12.65 21.37 1.09
N ILE A 111 11.34 21.54 1.02
CA ILE A 111 10.41 21.18 2.09
C ILE A 111 9.58 20.00 1.64
N VAL A 112 9.54 18.96 2.47
CA VAL A 112 8.82 17.72 2.17
C VAL A 112 7.85 17.33 3.26
N ASP A 113 6.94 16.42 2.92
CA ASP A 113 6.09 15.77 3.91
C ASP A 113 6.89 14.78 4.77
N GLY A 114 6.67 14.78 6.08
CA GLY A 114 7.29 13.79 6.97
C GLY A 114 6.81 12.36 6.70
N ALA A 115 5.67 12.19 6.04
CA ALA A 115 5.15 10.88 5.64
C ALA A 115 5.76 10.34 4.34
N ILE A 116 6.62 11.08 3.64
CA ILE A 116 7.30 10.59 2.43
C ILE A 116 8.06 9.30 2.75
N LYS A 117 7.97 8.29 1.87
CA LYS A 117 8.73 7.05 2.03
C LYS A 117 10.21 7.32 1.78
N ILE A 118 11.07 6.55 2.43
CA ILE A 118 12.51 6.67 2.24
C ILE A 118 12.90 6.39 0.77
N TYR A 119 12.30 5.38 0.15
CA TYR A 119 12.58 5.06 -1.26
C TYR A 119 12.24 6.24 -2.19
N ASP A 120 11.07 6.86 -2.02
CA ASP A 120 10.68 8.03 -2.82
C ASP A 120 11.64 9.22 -2.59
N LEU A 121 12.17 9.36 -1.37
CA LEU A 121 13.17 10.36 -1.05
C LEU A 121 14.50 10.10 -1.77
N GLU A 122 14.99 8.85 -1.76
CA GLU A 122 16.21 8.41 -2.47
C GLU A 122 16.13 8.62 -3.98
N GLU A 123 14.93 8.50 -4.58
CA GLU A 123 14.72 8.77 -6.01
C GLU A 123 14.80 10.27 -6.36
N ASN A 124 14.42 11.14 -5.43
CA ASN A 124 14.33 12.58 -5.65
C ASN A 124 15.61 13.35 -5.29
N ILE A 125 16.43 12.79 -4.39
CA ILE A 125 17.68 13.41 -3.95
C ILE A 125 18.80 12.36 -3.86
N GLU A 126 20.04 12.79 -4.14
CA GLU A 126 21.22 11.92 -4.10
C GLU A 126 21.60 11.53 -2.65
N ILE A 127 20.85 10.61 -2.05
CA ILE A 127 21.05 10.08 -0.71
C ILE A 127 20.76 8.58 -0.70
N GLU A 128 21.46 7.81 0.12
CA GLU A 128 21.20 6.38 0.33
C GLU A 128 21.03 6.08 1.82
N PHE A 129 19.94 5.38 2.17
CA PHE A 129 19.66 4.90 3.51
C PHE A 129 19.91 3.38 3.60
N PRO A 130 20.25 2.85 4.79
CA PRO A 130 20.48 1.41 4.95
C PRO A 130 19.23 0.58 4.59
N ASP A 131 19.45 -0.58 3.97
CA ASP A 131 18.36 -1.54 3.66
C ASP A 131 17.76 -2.15 4.93
N ASP A 132 18.56 -2.34 5.98
CA ASP A 132 18.17 -2.91 7.27
C ASP A 132 17.71 -1.84 8.28
N ARG A 133 16.68 -1.08 7.90
CA ARG A 133 16.09 0.01 8.70
C ARG A 133 14.78 -0.37 9.38
N GLU A 134 14.53 0.18 10.58
CA GLU A 134 13.27 0.01 11.33
C GLU A 134 12.21 1.10 10.99
N TYR A 135 12.47 1.92 9.98
CA TYR A 135 11.60 3.03 9.56
C TYR A 135 11.35 3.01 8.06
N ASP A 136 10.12 3.36 7.67
CA ASP A 136 9.71 3.42 6.27
C ASP A 136 9.61 4.86 5.72
N THR A 137 9.51 5.86 6.61
CA THR A 137 9.25 7.27 6.25
C THR A 137 10.33 8.20 6.78
N LEU A 138 10.45 9.39 6.17
CA LEU A 138 11.38 10.41 6.64
C LEU A 138 11.13 10.83 8.10
N GLY A 139 9.86 10.95 8.49
CA GLY A 139 9.48 11.24 9.87
C GLY A 139 9.91 10.13 10.83
N GLY A 140 9.79 8.86 10.41
CA GLY A 140 10.31 7.71 11.14
C GLY A 140 11.83 7.77 11.30
N PHE A 141 12.55 8.07 10.22
CA PHE A 141 14.00 8.27 10.25
C PHE A 141 14.42 9.36 11.24
N ILE A 142 13.76 10.54 11.23
CA ILE A 142 14.11 11.64 12.15
C ILE A 142 13.86 11.25 13.61
N LEU A 143 12.76 10.54 13.89
CA LEU A 143 12.44 10.05 15.23
C LEU A 143 13.49 9.03 15.72
N ASP A 144 13.92 8.13 14.83
CA ASP A 144 14.95 7.14 15.12
C ASP A 144 16.31 7.82 15.37
N ALA A 145 16.71 8.74 14.49
CA ALA A 145 17.97 9.47 14.60
C ALA A 145 18.07 10.35 15.87
N LEU A 146 16.95 10.92 16.33
CA LEU A 146 16.92 11.77 17.52
C LEU A 146 16.61 10.98 18.80
N GLY A 147 15.92 9.84 18.71
CA GLY A 147 15.54 9.00 19.84
C GLY A 147 14.38 9.56 20.70
N ASN A 148 13.71 10.62 20.24
CA ASN A 148 12.55 11.23 20.90
C ASN A 148 11.64 11.93 19.89
N ILE A 149 10.45 12.35 20.33
CA ILE A 149 9.59 13.25 19.54
C ILE A 149 10.26 14.62 19.51
N PRO A 150 10.64 15.16 18.33
CA PRO A 150 11.38 16.41 18.25
C PRO A 150 10.49 17.63 18.44
N GLU A 151 11.13 18.75 18.79
CA GLU A 151 10.48 20.06 18.74
C GLU A 151 10.63 20.69 17.35
N LYS A 152 9.75 21.65 17.04
CA LYS A 152 9.87 22.44 15.82
C LYS A 152 11.23 23.15 15.79
N GLY A 153 11.97 22.95 14.70
CA GLY A 153 13.27 23.55 14.43
C GLY A 153 14.45 22.65 14.80
N GLU A 154 14.20 21.52 15.44
CA GLU A 154 15.21 20.49 15.70
C GLU A 154 15.68 19.83 14.41
N GLU A 155 16.93 19.37 14.39
CA GLU A 155 17.64 18.95 13.19
C GLU A 155 18.27 17.57 13.39
N ALA A 156 17.99 16.64 12.48
CA ALA A 156 18.75 15.41 12.31
C ALA A 156 19.75 15.59 11.16
N LYS A 157 20.95 15.02 11.29
CA LYS A 157 21.97 15.04 10.25
C LYS A 157 22.24 13.63 9.75
N TYR A 158 22.31 13.47 8.44
CA TYR A 158 22.67 12.20 7.82
C TYR A 158 23.34 12.46 6.47
N GLU A 159 24.48 11.82 6.26
CA GLU A 159 25.41 12.11 5.16
C GLU A 159 25.70 13.62 5.01
N ASN A 160 25.46 14.18 3.83
CA ASN A 160 25.59 15.60 3.50
C ASN A 160 24.25 16.35 3.55
N TYR A 161 23.28 15.85 4.32
CA TYR A 161 21.96 16.47 4.46
C TYR A 161 21.62 16.80 5.92
N ILE A 162 20.99 17.95 6.10
CA ILE A 162 20.33 18.37 7.35
C ILE A 162 18.82 18.28 7.16
N PHE A 163 18.15 17.59 8.08
CA PHE A 163 16.70 17.42 8.12
C PHE A 163 16.12 18.19 9.30
N LYS A 164 15.53 19.36 9.02
CA LYS A 164 14.96 20.28 10.02
C LYS A 164 13.46 20.11 10.13
N VAL A 165 12.95 19.89 11.34
CA VAL A 165 11.50 19.77 11.59
C VAL A 165 10.82 21.13 11.48
N ILE A 166 9.89 21.28 10.52
CA ILE A 166 9.14 22.54 10.30
C ILE A 166 7.82 22.57 11.04
N SER A 167 7.12 21.44 11.11
CA SER A 167 5.86 21.31 11.83
C SER A 167 5.59 19.87 12.25
N LEU A 168 4.85 19.74 13.35
CA LEU A 168 4.31 18.48 13.84
C LEU A 168 2.81 18.61 14.05
N THR A 169 2.07 17.54 13.77
CA THR A 169 0.68 17.36 14.21
C THR A 169 0.67 16.28 15.27
N GLN A 170 0.34 16.67 16.50
CA GLN A 170 0.46 15.82 17.69
C GLN A 170 1.90 15.31 17.85
N ASN A 171 2.12 14.02 17.62
CA ASN A 171 3.42 13.36 17.77
C ASN A 171 4.02 12.96 16.42
N ARG A 172 3.41 13.37 15.30
CA ARG A 172 3.86 13.04 13.95
C ARG A 172 4.50 14.27 13.31
N ILE A 173 5.68 14.08 12.73
CA ILE A 173 6.35 15.10 11.91
C ILE A 173 5.56 15.26 10.61
N ASP A 174 5.06 16.47 10.32
CA ASP A 174 4.29 16.72 9.10
C ASP A 174 5.14 17.31 7.99
N LYS A 175 6.02 18.28 8.31
CA LYS A 175 6.87 18.93 7.31
C LYS A 175 8.31 18.98 7.79
N VAL A 176 9.21 18.68 6.86
CA VAL A 176 10.66 18.67 7.07
C VAL A 176 11.30 19.57 6.01
N GLU A 177 12.17 20.47 6.42
CA GLU A 177 13.07 21.20 5.52
C GLU A 177 14.37 20.41 5.43
N ILE A 178 14.76 20.06 4.21
CA ILE A 178 15.97 19.31 3.92
C ILE A 178 16.94 20.26 3.25
N LYS A 179 18.19 20.27 3.72
CA LYS A 179 19.25 21.13 3.21
C LYS A 179 20.50 20.31 2.92
N LYS A 180 21.00 20.40 1.68
CA LYS A 180 22.31 19.84 1.28
C LYS A 180 23.44 20.74 1.82
N GLU A 181 24.37 20.17 2.58
CA GLU A 181 25.61 20.83 3.04
C GLU A 181 26.67 20.93 1.91
#